data_AF-D3SZ31-F1
#
_entry.id   AF-D3SZ31-F1
#
_cell.length_a   1.000
_cell.length_b   1.000
_cell.length_c   1.000
_cell.angle_alpha   90.00
_cell.angle_beta   90.00
_cell.angle_gamma   90.00
#
_symmetry.space_group_name_H-M   'P 1'
#
loop_
_entity.id
_entity.type
_entity.pdbx_description
1 polymer ?
#
loop_
_entity_poly.entity_id
_entity_poly.type
_entity_poly.pdbx_seq_one_letter_code
_entity_poly.pdbx_strand_id
1 'polypeptide(L)'
;MTRRIERSFRGISERLAIRYLTNLGGERVESAAEATPTPTPTPTRTPDHDSVDSDYERDDDHDHDAPRDGTPPTVVGDTWQATLSSESVQIGPTLTLTEVTVVFEGQESAPLETLVEDFAQKAMRAGG
;
A
#
# COMPACT_ATOMS: atom_id res chain seq x y z
N MET A 1 5.01 -23.13 12.98
CA MET A 1 5.70 -21.85 13.24
C MET A 1 5.47 -20.95 12.05
N THR A 2 5.34 -19.64 12.24
CA THR A 2 5.10 -18.70 11.14
C THR A 2 6.44 -18.16 10.66
N ARG A 3 6.68 -18.17 9.35
CA ARG A 3 7.85 -17.60 8.70
C ARG A 3 7.52 -16.23 8.15
N ARG A 4 8.48 -15.30 8.24
CA ARG A 4 8.39 -13.93 7.73
C ARG A 4 9.57 -13.64 6.80
N ILE A 5 9.31 -13.08 5.61
CA ILE A 5 10.32 -12.64 4.64
C ILE A 5 9.96 -11.22 4.20
N GLU A 6 10.92 -10.31 4.29
CA GLU A 6 10.73 -8.90 3.89
C GLU A 6 11.62 -8.55 2.70
N ARG A 7 11.06 -7.85 1.71
CA ARG A 7 11.78 -7.41 0.51
C ARG A 7 11.27 -6.06 0.02
N SER A 8 12.20 -5.20 -0.39
CA SER A 8 11.92 -3.88 -0.95
C SER A 8 12.22 -3.84 -2.45
N PHE A 9 11.34 -3.18 -3.20
CA PHE A 9 11.36 -3.11 -4.65
C PHE A 9 11.25 -1.66 -5.09
N ARG A 10 12.16 -1.20 -5.95
CA ARG A 10 12.19 0.17 -6.46
C ARG A 10 11.62 0.25 -7.86
N GLY A 11 11.00 1.37 -8.17
CA GLY A 11 10.49 1.65 -9.52
C GLY A 11 9.22 0.86 -9.87
N ILE A 12 8.51 0.33 -8.87
CA ILE A 12 7.17 -0.25 -9.02
C ILE A 12 6.18 0.54 -8.16
N SER A 13 4.92 0.63 -8.59
CA SER A 13 3.86 1.23 -7.78
C SER A 13 3.21 0.22 -6.84
N GLU A 14 2.65 0.71 -5.74
CA GLU A 14 1.90 -0.11 -4.77
C GLU A 14 0.77 -0.88 -5.46
N ARG A 15 0.03 -0.19 -6.33
CA ARG A 15 -1.07 -0.78 -7.12
C ARG A 15 -0.61 -1.95 -7.97
N LEU A 16 0.58 -1.87 -8.57
CA LEU A 16 1.15 -2.94 -9.37
C LEU A 16 1.56 -4.13 -8.51
N ALA A 17 2.16 -3.86 -7.35
CA ALA A 17 2.51 -4.89 -6.38
C ALA A 17 1.27 -5.67 -5.90
N ILE A 18 0.19 -4.98 -5.53
CA ILE A 18 -1.09 -5.61 -5.17
C ILE A 18 -1.59 -6.49 -6.31
N ARG A 19 -1.60 -5.98 -7.55
CA ARG A 19 -2.05 -6.73 -8.73
C ARG A 19 -1.25 -8.01 -8.96
N TYR A 20 0.04 -8.00 -8.68
CA TYR A 20 0.89 -9.19 -8.82
C TYR A 20 0.62 -10.21 -7.73
N LEU A 21 0.49 -9.77 -6.48
CA LEU A 21 0.12 -10.65 -5.37
C LEU A 21 -1.26 -11.29 -5.60
N THR A 22 -2.23 -10.53 -6.15
CA THR A 22 -3.53 -11.12 -6.49
C THR A 22 -3.44 -12.14 -7.63
N ASN A 23 -2.57 -11.92 -8.61
CA ASN A 23 -2.30 -12.90 -9.67
C ASN A 23 -1.56 -14.15 -9.17
N LEU A 24 -0.97 -14.12 -7.98
CA LEU A 24 -0.33 -15.26 -7.31
C LEU A 24 -1.30 -16.01 -6.37
N GLY A 25 -2.60 -15.72 -6.47
CA GLY A 25 -3.65 -16.36 -5.66
C GLY A 25 -4.00 -15.60 -4.38
N GLY A 26 -3.52 -14.37 -4.22
CA GLY A 26 -3.94 -13.50 -3.13
C GLY A 26 -5.26 -12.79 -3.39
N GLU A 27 -5.97 -12.44 -2.33
CA GLU A 27 -7.11 -11.53 -2.34
C GLU A 27 -6.76 -10.27 -1.54
N ARG A 28 -7.00 -9.10 -2.13
CA ARG A 28 -6.78 -7.83 -1.41
C ARG A 28 -7.84 -7.72 -0.32
N VAL A 29 -7.39 -7.59 0.91
CA VAL A 29 -8.24 -7.25 2.04
C VAL A 29 -7.95 -5.80 2.41
N GLU A 30 -8.99 -4.98 2.51
CA GLU A 30 -8.88 -3.72 3.21
C GLU A 30 -8.71 -4.12 4.68
N SER A 31 -7.50 -3.92 5.23
CA SER A 31 -7.32 -4.11 6.66
C SER A 31 -8.34 -3.20 7.32
N ALA A 32 -9.23 -3.79 8.12
CA ALA A 32 -10.18 -3.03 8.89
C ALA A 32 -9.37 -2.23 9.90
N ALA A 33 -8.95 -1.02 9.52
CA ALA A 33 -8.65 0.05 10.44
C ALA A 33 -9.75 -0.01 11.49
N GLU A 34 -9.37 -0.24 12.75
CA GLU A 34 -10.27 -0.41 13.87
C GLU A 34 -11.58 0.34 13.63
N ALA A 35 -12.66 -0.42 13.44
CA ALA A 35 -13.98 0.11 13.65
C ALA A 35 -14.01 0.59 15.10
N THR A 36 -13.72 1.87 15.32
CA THR A 36 -14.39 2.58 16.40
C THR A 36 -15.87 2.47 16.04
N PRO A 37 -16.71 1.72 16.77
CA PRO A 37 -18.13 1.83 16.53
C PRO A 37 -18.48 3.28 16.91
N THR A 38 -18.61 4.16 15.92
CA THR A 38 -19.19 5.48 16.12
C THR A 38 -20.69 5.26 16.27
N PRO A 39 -21.31 5.41 17.46
CA PRO A 39 -22.75 5.52 17.51
C PRO A 39 -23.13 6.87 16.88
N THR A 40 -23.68 6.85 15.67
CA THR A 40 -24.46 7.97 15.10
C THR A 40 -25.92 7.71 15.52
N PRO A 41 -26.71 8.68 16.04
CA PRO A 41 -26.91 9.98 15.39
C PRO A 41 -27.20 11.19 16.32
N THR A 42 -27.06 12.42 15.79
CA THR A 42 -28.15 13.42 15.76
C THR A 42 -27.80 14.53 14.75
N PRO A 43 -28.67 14.83 13.78
CA PRO A 43 -28.46 15.93 12.85
C PRO A 43 -28.86 17.27 13.49
N THR A 44 -28.35 18.36 12.90
CA THR A 44 -28.83 19.75 12.98
C THR A 44 -27.82 20.70 13.62
N ARG A 45 -27.11 21.43 12.77
CA ARG A 45 -27.33 22.87 12.59
C ARG A 45 -26.53 23.33 11.37
N THR A 46 -27.20 23.90 10.38
CA THR A 46 -26.58 24.77 9.37
C THR A 46 -26.18 26.08 10.05
N PRO A 47 -24.93 26.55 9.89
CA PRO A 47 -24.66 27.97 9.90
C PRO A 47 -24.06 28.43 8.57
N ASP A 48 -24.50 29.62 8.19
CA ASP A 48 -24.18 30.45 7.06
C ASP A 48 -22.80 30.32 6.42
N HIS A 49 -22.87 30.35 5.10
CA HIS A 49 -21.81 30.55 4.14
C HIS A 49 -21.32 32.01 4.27
N ASP A 50 -20.13 32.22 4.81
CA ASP A 50 -19.40 33.48 4.64
C ASP A 50 -17.99 33.18 4.14
N SER A 51 -17.68 33.86 3.04
CA SER A 51 -16.51 33.70 2.19
C SER A 51 -15.22 34.07 2.91
N VAL A 52 -14.16 33.29 2.68
CA VAL A 52 -12.81 33.86 2.56
C VAL A 52 -12.06 33.20 1.42
N ASP A 53 -11.73 34.05 0.45
CA ASP A 53 -10.68 33.92 -0.55
C ASP A 53 -9.44 33.22 0.05
N SER A 54 -9.07 32.07 -0.49
CA SER A 54 -7.75 31.50 -0.22
C SER A 54 -7.18 31.07 -1.56
N ASP A 55 -6.41 32.01 -2.13
CA ASP A 55 -5.46 31.83 -3.22
C ASP A 55 -4.70 30.52 -3.02
N TYR A 56 -5.05 29.52 -3.82
CA TYR A 56 -4.47 28.18 -3.74
C TYR A 56 -3.31 28.15 -4.73
N GLU A 57 -2.18 28.74 -4.35
CA GLU A 57 -0.88 28.38 -4.92
C GLU A 57 -0.59 26.94 -4.47
N ARG A 58 -1.21 25.97 -5.16
CA ARG A 58 -0.90 24.54 -5.03
C ARG A 58 0.09 24.17 -6.10
N ASP A 59 1.27 24.73 -5.98
CA ASP A 59 2.47 24.05 -6.42
C ASP A 59 2.97 23.20 -5.23
N ASP A 60 3.53 22.05 -5.58
CA ASP A 60 4.05 20.98 -4.73
C ASP A 60 3.09 19.84 -4.31
N ASP A 61 3.66 18.64 -4.48
CA ASP A 61 3.18 17.30 -4.15
C ASP A 61 2.15 16.66 -5.08
N HIS A 62 2.63 16.36 -6.30
CA HIS A 62 2.10 15.31 -7.15
C HIS A 62 2.47 13.88 -6.65
N ASP A 63 2.35 13.61 -5.34
CA ASP A 63 2.53 12.27 -4.77
C ASP A 63 1.16 11.71 -4.35
N HIS A 64 0.37 11.31 -5.36
CA HIS A 64 -1.03 10.92 -5.21
C HIS A 64 -1.25 9.44 -4.84
N ASP A 65 -0.22 8.73 -4.37
CA ASP A 65 -0.32 7.27 -4.06
C ASP A 65 -0.29 6.97 -2.54
N ALA A 66 -0.48 7.97 -1.67
CA ALA A 66 -0.65 7.71 -0.24
C ALA A 66 -1.99 6.98 0.04
N PRO A 67 -2.00 5.85 0.79
CA PRO A 67 -3.23 5.13 1.11
C PRO A 67 -4.17 6.00 1.95
N ARG A 68 -5.46 6.01 1.58
CA ARG A 68 -6.47 6.97 2.07
C ARG A 68 -6.77 6.90 3.57
N ASP A 69 -6.39 5.81 4.24
CA ASP A 69 -6.71 5.55 5.65
C ASP A 69 -5.48 5.25 6.52
N GLY A 70 -4.25 5.45 6.00
CA GLY A 70 -3.00 5.16 6.74
C GLY A 70 -2.76 3.68 7.08
N THR A 71 -3.71 2.81 6.76
CA THR A 71 -3.61 1.36 6.92
C THR A 71 -2.84 0.78 5.74
N PRO A 72 -1.78 0.00 5.99
CA PRO A 72 -1.02 -0.62 4.93
C PRO A 72 -1.90 -1.64 4.19
N PRO A 73 -1.90 -1.64 2.85
CA PRO A 73 -2.64 -2.63 2.09
C PRO A 73 -2.16 -4.05 2.43
N THR A 74 -3.11 -4.95 2.52
CA THR A 74 -2.85 -6.36 2.85
C THR A 74 -3.46 -7.25 1.78
N VAL A 75 -2.73 -8.28 1.39
CA VAL A 75 -3.17 -9.32 0.45
C VAL A 75 -3.03 -10.67 1.13
N VAL A 76 -4.10 -11.47 1.16
CA VAL A 76 -4.13 -12.78 1.82
C VAL A 76 -4.29 -13.87 0.78
N GLY A 77 -3.38 -14.84 0.75
CA GLY A 77 -3.50 -16.08 -0.03
C GLY A 77 -3.84 -17.27 0.86
N ASP A 78 -3.88 -18.46 0.28
CA ASP A 78 -4.31 -19.69 0.97
C ASP A 78 -3.51 -20.00 2.25
N THR A 79 -2.19 -19.83 2.19
CA THR A 79 -1.25 -20.20 3.28
C THR A 79 -0.29 -19.08 3.66
N TRP A 80 -0.49 -17.90 3.07
CA TRP A 80 0.39 -16.75 3.20
C TRP A 80 -0.40 -15.44 3.22
N GLN A 81 0.24 -14.39 3.72
CA GLN A 81 -0.24 -13.02 3.74
C GLN A 81 0.91 -12.11 3.33
N ALA A 82 0.60 -11.02 2.63
CA ALA A 82 1.55 -9.98 2.28
C ALA A 82 1.01 -8.62 2.72
N THR A 83 1.81 -7.89 3.48
CA THR A 83 1.54 -6.50 3.86
C THR A 83 2.49 -5.61 3.08
N LEU A 84 1.98 -4.56 2.44
CA LEU A 84 2.79 -3.64 1.65
C LEU A 84 2.86 -2.26 2.32
N SER A 85 3.97 -1.58 2.10
CA SER A 85 4.16 -0.17 2.40
C SER A 85 4.87 0.48 1.22
N SER A 86 4.53 1.72 0.91
CA SER A 86 5.16 2.51 -0.14
C SER A 86 5.79 3.78 0.43
N GLU A 87 6.96 4.14 -0.07
CA GLU A 87 7.65 5.38 0.30
C GLU A 87 8.37 5.99 -0.92
N SER A 88 8.42 7.32 -0.97
CA SER A 88 9.19 8.05 -1.98
C SER A 88 10.63 8.24 -1.48
N VAL A 89 11.59 7.61 -2.16
CA VAL A 89 13.01 7.64 -1.80
C VAL A 89 13.84 8.39 -2.84
N GLN A 90 14.73 9.27 -2.37
CA GLN A 90 15.66 9.98 -3.24
C GLN A 90 16.87 9.11 -3.59
N ILE A 91 17.10 8.88 -4.89
CA ILE A 91 18.19 8.10 -5.46
C ILE A 91 19.16 9.05 -6.18
N GLY A 92 20.05 9.66 -5.40
CA GLY A 92 21.05 10.60 -5.94
C GLY A 92 20.52 12.03 -6.05
N PRO A 93 21.18 12.91 -6.83
CA PRO A 93 21.00 14.35 -6.70
C PRO A 93 19.64 14.88 -7.20
N THR A 94 18.93 14.14 -8.06
CA THR A 94 17.70 14.65 -8.71
C THR A 94 16.61 13.62 -8.92
N LEU A 95 16.88 12.33 -8.68
CA LEU A 95 15.92 11.27 -8.97
C LEU A 95 15.22 10.85 -7.68
N THR A 96 13.89 10.85 -7.69
CA THR A 96 13.07 10.24 -6.65
C THR A 96 12.38 9.03 -7.25
N LEU A 97 12.41 7.91 -6.54
CA LEU A 97 11.73 6.68 -6.93
C LEU A 97 10.77 6.26 -5.83
N THR A 98 9.66 5.65 -6.21
CA THR A 98 8.84 4.89 -5.29
C THR A 98 9.57 3.59 -4.92
N GLU A 99 9.72 3.35 -3.63
CA GLU A 99 10.13 2.08 -3.05
C GLU A 99 8.91 1.43 -2.37
N VAL A 100 8.62 0.20 -2.75
CA VAL A 100 7.56 -0.62 -2.16
C VAL A 100 8.21 -1.73 -1.35
N THR A 101 7.96 -1.73 -0.04
CA THR A 101 8.38 -2.80 0.86
C THR A 101 7.22 -3.78 1.04
N VAL A 102 7.49 -5.06 0.80
CA VAL A 102 6.52 -6.14 0.93
C VAL A 102 7.00 -7.11 2.00
N VAL A 103 6.16 -7.34 3.00
CA VAL A 103 6.36 -8.30 4.08
C VAL A 103 5.48 -9.51 3.81
N PHE A 104 6.10 -10.66 3.55
CA PHE A 104 5.45 -11.94 3.36
C PHE A 104 5.47 -12.75 4.65
N GLU A 105 4.30 -13.19 5.10
CA GLU A 105 4.12 -14.02 6.29
C GLU A 105 3.35 -15.28 5.90
N GLY A 106 3.68 -16.42 6.50
CA GLY A 106 3.00 -17.67 6.19
C GLY A 106 3.45 -18.80 7.10
N GLN A 107 2.76 -19.93 7.02
CA GLN A 107 3.17 -21.11 7.77
C GLN A 107 4.52 -21.62 7.26
N GLU A 108 5.29 -22.33 8.09
CA GLU A 108 6.57 -22.94 7.68
C GLU A 108 6.44 -23.87 6.46
N SER A 109 5.27 -24.50 6.30
CA SER A 109 4.93 -25.33 5.14
C SER A 109 4.57 -24.53 3.88
N ALA A 110 4.37 -23.21 3.98
CA ALA A 110 4.07 -22.36 2.84
C ALA A 110 5.35 -22.08 2.03
N PRO A 111 5.28 -22.12 0.68
CA PRO A 111 6.43 -21.89 -0.20
C PRO A 111 6.76 -20.40 -0.33
N LEU A 112 7.01 -19.71 0.79
CA LEU A 112 7.23 -18.26 0.82
C LEU A 112 8.46 -17.83 -0.01
N GLU A 113 9.51 -18.64 -0.06
CA GLU A 113 10.70 -18.34 -0.88
C GLU A 113 10.33 -18.28 -2.36
N THR A 114 9.65 -19.30 -2.88
CA THR A 114 9.17 -19.33 -4.27
C THR A 114 8.19 -18.20 -4.55
N LEU A 115 7.28 -17.90 -3.63
CA LEU A 115 6.34 -16.78 -3.77
C LEU A 115 7.08 -15.44 -3.92
N VAL A 116 8.10 -15.21 -3.07
CA VAL A 116 8.92 -13.99 -3.12
C VAL A 116 9.70 -13.92 -4.44
N GLU A 117 10.25 -15.04 -4.91
CA GLU A 117 10.96 -15.12 -6.19
C GLU A 117 10.04 -14.81 -7.38
N ASP A 118 8.87 -15.44 -7.44
CA ASP A 118 7.87 -15.22 -8.50
C ASP A 118 7.38 -13.77 -8.52
N PHE A 119 7.18 -13.18 -7.34
CA PHE A 119 6.84 -11.77 -7.21
C PHE A 119 7.99 -10.88 -7.71
N ALA A 120 9.23 -11.14 -7.25
CA ALA A 120 10.40 -10.35 -7.61
C ALA A 120 10.67 -10.39 -9.11
N GLN A 121 10.51 -11.56 -9.75
CA GLN A 121 10.69 -11.72 -11.18
C GLN A 121 9.71 -10.86 -11.99
N LYS A 122 8.44 -10.76 -11.55
CA LYS A 122 7.45 -9.87 -12.19
C LYS A 122 7.73 -8.39 -11.93
N ALA A 123 8.12 -8.04 -10.70
CA ALA A 123 8.46 -6.67 -10.32
C ALA A 123 9.63 -6.13 -11.16
N MET A 124 10.71 -6.91 -11.31
CA MET A 124 11.88 -6.52 -12.11
C MET A 124 11.58 -6.38 -13.61
N ARG A 125 10.68 -7.21 -14.16
CA ARG A 125 10.31 -7.13 -15.59
C ARG A 125 9.51 -5.89 -15.95
N ALA A 126 8.84 -5.26 -14.99
CA ALA A 126 8.03 -4.06 -15.24
C ALA A 126 8.82 -2.74 -15.14
N GLY A 127 10.04 -2.80 -14.58
CA GLY A 127 10.93 -1.63 -14.41
C GLY A 127 12.10 -1.58 -15.40
N GLY A 128 11.99 -2.28 -16.54
CA GLY A 128 12.99 -2.30 -17.62
C GLY A 128 12.56 -1.53 -18.85
#